data_AF-B7QKS8-F1
#
_entry.id   AF-B7QKS8-F1
#
_cell.length_a   1.000
_cell.length_b   1.000
_cell.length_c   1.000
_cell.angle_alpha   90.00
_cell.angle_beta   90.00
_cell.angle_gamma   90.00
#
_symmetry.space_group_name_H-M   'P 1'
#
loop_
_entity.id
_entity.type
_entity.pdbx_description
1 polymer ?
#
loop_
_entity_poly.entity_id
_entity_poly.type
_entity_poly.pdbx_seq_one_letter_code
_entity_poly.pdbx_strand_id
1 'polypeptide(L)'
;QFANIMYARGEMGKTKEQMEEDKKAILSFRVKPLEIEGLTVEQLRDMAKKLWEKVVALESDKYDLEERQKRQDYDLKELAERQRQINRSRALKKGLDPEALQGKHPPKIQVASKYERRTDRRTFVDKRDLFSGGLEAMTDAEMEKMWEDKMNSFKEQSRGQLPKWDPENPKNKQVSHIRRLEEEDDDEELVPVFEPPKPEPPKPAAPPPKPAQQQEEEEEEEEEEEEEEEEEEEEEEEEEEEEEEEEEE
;
A
#
# COMPACT_ATOMS: atom_id res chain seq x y z
N GLN A 1 7.85 17.78 17.75
CA GLN A 1 8.61 18.13 16.52
C GLN A 1 7.73 18.27 15.26
N PHE A 2 6.47 17.82 15.26
CA PHE A 2 5.58 17.83 14.07
C PHE A 2 4.99 19.20 13.65
N ALA A 3 5.16 20.25 14.46
CA ALA A 3 4.57 21.57 14.15
C ALA A 3 5.17 22.21 12.89
N ASN A 4 6.48 22.01 12.64
CA ASN A 4 7.13 22.51 11.43
C ASN A 4 6.63 21.82 10.16
N ILE A 5 6.35 20.51 10.25
CA ILE A 5 5.88 19.70 9.11
C ILE A 5 4.46 20.11 8.70
N MET A 6 3.58 20.36 9.68
CA MET A 6 2.21 20.84 9.43
C MET A 6 2.20 22.23 8.79
N TYR A 7 3.09 23.13 9.20
CA TYR A 7 3.21 24.47 8.62
C TYR A 7 3.77 24.42 7.19
N ALA A 8 4.80 23.60 6.94
CA ALA A 8 5.38 23.40 5.61
C ALA A 8 4.37 22.79 4.62
N ARG A 9 3.53 21.86 5.07
CA ARG A 9 2.46 21.27 4.25
C ARG A 9 1.37 22.29 3.89
N GLY A 10 1.08 23.23 4.79
CA GLY A 10 0.16 24.35 4.53
C GLY A 10 0.71 25.37 3.53
N GLU A 11 2.01 25.65 3.54
CA GLU A 11 2.65 26.54 2.57
C GLU A 11 2.82 25.91 1.18
N MET A 12 3.11 24.60 1.10
CA MET A 12 3.18 23.85 -0.16
C MET A 12 1.83 23.75 -0.89
N GLY A 13 0.72 23.92 -0.18
CA GLY A 13 -0.63 23.96 -0.75
C GLY A 13 -1.06 25.33 -1.28
N LYS A 14 -0.26 26.39 -1.06
CA LYS A 14 -0.59 27.73 -1.54
C LYS A 14 -0.34 27.84 -3.04
N THR A 15 -1.30 28.40 -3.76
CA THR A 15 -1.12 28.69 -5.19
C THR A 15 -0.08 29.78 -5.38
N LYS A 16 0.51 29.84 -6.58
CA LYS A 16 1.49 30.87 -6.94
C LYS A 16 0.96 32.29 -6.71
N GLU A 17 -0.31 32.52 -7.01
CA GLU A 17 -0.98 33.81 -6.80
C GLU A 17 -1.07 34.16 -5.31
N GLN A 18 -1.43 33.21 -4.44
CA GLN A 18 -1.46 33.43 -3.00
C GLN A 18 -0.07 33.78 -2.43
N MET A 19 0.99 33.13 -2.94
CA MET A 19 2.36 33.44 -2.52
C MET A 19 2.81 34.84 -2.96
N GLU A 20 2.38 35.29 -4.15
CA GLU A 20 2.66 36.65 -4.63
C GLU A 20 1.89 37.71 -3.82
N GLU A 21 0.65 37.42 -3.43
CA GLU A 21 -0.15 38.28 -2.56
C GLU A 21 0.42 38.36 -1.14
N ASP A 22 0.79 37.23 -0.54
CA ASP A 22 1.45 37.16 0.77
C ASP A 22 2.77 37.95 0.73
N LYS A 23 3.58 37.77 -0.33
CA LYS A 23 4.82 38.54 -0.54
C LYS A 23 4.55 40.04 -0.64
N LYS A 24 3.53 40.45 -1.39
CA LYS A 24 3.14 41.86 -1.53
C LYS A 24 2.67 42.45 -0.21
N ALA A 25 1.89 41.70 0.57
CA ALA A 25 1.43 42.09 1.89
C ALA A 25 2.62 42.27 2.85
N ILE A 26 3.54 41.30 2.91
CA ILE A 26 4.75 41.37 3.74
C ILE A 26 5.63 42.56 3.35
N LEU A 27 5.83 42.79 2.04
CA LEU A 27 6.61 43.92 1.55
C LEU A 27 5.96 45.25 1.94
N SER A 28 4.63 45.36 1.84
CA SER A 28 3.91 46.57 2.26
C SER A 28 4.03 46.85 3.76
N PHE A 29 4.12 45.80 4.59
CA PHE A 29 4.32 45.94 6.03
C PHE A 29 5.77 46.32 6.38
N ARG A 30 6.75 45.72 5.70
CA ARG A 30 8.19 45.93 5.95
C ARG A 30 8.70 47.27 5.37
N VAL A 31 8.14 47.69 4.23
CA VAL A 31 8.44 48.92 3.51
C VAL A 31 7.28 49.88 3.68
N LYS A 32 7.27 50.58 4.83
CA LYS A 32 6.29 51.64 5.08
C LYS A 32 6.51 52.81 4.11
N PRO A 33 5.43 53.40 3.55
CA PRO A 33 5.53 54.60 2.75
C PRO A 33 6.24 55.72 3.51
N LEU A 34 7.06 56.51 2.82
CA LEU A 34 7.80 57.61 3.43
C LEU A 34 6.90 58.84 3.58
N GLU A 35 6.62 59.23 4.82
CA GLU A 35 5.96 60.49 5.14
C GLU A 35 7.04 61.58 5.24
N ILE A 36 7.21 62.34 4.15
CA ILE A 36 8.19 63.44 4.06
C ILE A 36 7.56 64.83 4.16
N GLU A 37 6.23 64.92 4.17
CA GLU A 37 5.51 66.19 4.23
C GLU A 37 5.56 66.79 5.65
N GLY A 38 6.07 68.01 5.77
CA GLY A 38 6.13 68.74 7.05
C GLY A 38 7.38 68.48 7.90
N LEU A 39 8.34 67.66 7.44
CA LEU A 39 9.60 67.45 8.15
C LEU A 39 10.56 68.65 8.00
N THR A 40 11.29 68.96 9.07
CA THR A 40 12.37 69.96 9.03
C THR A 40 13.64 69.37 8.38
N VAL A 41 14.57 70.25 7.95
CA VAL A 41 15.83 69.83 7.30
C VAL A 41 16.66 68.87 8.15
N GLU A 42 16.67 69.06 9.47
CA GLU A 42 17.38 68.18 10.41
C GLU A 42 16.71 66.81 10.50
N GLN A 43 15.37 66.78 10.59
CA GLN A 43 14.60 65.52 10.60
C GLN A 43 14.75 64.74 9.30
N LEU A 44 14.84 65.43 8.15
CA LEU A 44 15.11 64.80 6.86
C LEU A 44 16.51 64.15 6.83
N ARG A 45 17.53 64.80 7.41
CA ARG A 45 18.87 64.23 7.51
C ARG A 45 18.91 62.99 8.41
N ASP A 46 18.19 63.01 9.52
CA ASP A 46 18.11 61.87 10.42
C ASP A 46 17.34 60.70 9.81
N MET A 47 16.26 60.97 9.07
CA MET A 47 15.54 59.94 8.31
C MET A 47 16.42 59.33 7.22
N ALA A 48 17.22 60.13 6.51
CA ALA A 48 18.16 59.63 5.51
C ALA A 48 19.21 58.70 6.14
N LYS A 49 19.76 59.05 7.31
CA LYS A 49 20.70 58.19 8.05
C LYS A 49 20.05 56.87 8.47
N LYS A 50 18.84 56.93 9.04
CA LYS A 50 18.10 55.71 9.45
C LYS A 50 17.80 54.79 8.27
N LEU A 51 17.42 55.35 7.12
CA LEU A 51 17.20 54.55 5.90
C LEU A 51 18.50 53.93 5.42
N TRP A 52 19.61 54.66 5.46
CA TRP A 52 20.92 54.15 5.09
C TRP A 52 21.35 52.99 5.99
N GLU A 53 21.27 53.14 7.31
CA GLU A 53 21.57 52.06 8.28
C GLU A 53 20.68 50.82 8.04
N LYS A 54 19.39 51.03 7.77
CA LYS A 54 18.45 49.95 7.45
C LYS A 54 18.83 49.24 6.14
N VAL A 55 19.24 49.97 5.10
CA VAL A 55 19.67 49.38 3.83
C VAL A 55 20.91 48.52 4.04
N VAL A 56 21.92 49.02 4.76
CA VAL A 56 23.15 48.26 5.06
C VAL A 56 22.83 46.96 5.80
N ALA A 57 21.97 47.00 6.82
CA ALA A 57 21.56 45.79 7.53
C ALA A 57 20.83 44.79 6.61
N LEU A 58 19.90 45.26 5.77
CA LEU A 58 19.17 44.42 4.82
C LEU A 58 20.09 43.81 3.75
N GLU A 59 21.14 44.50 3.34
CA GLU A 59 22.14 43.98 2.40
C GLU A 59 22.96 42.84 3.03
N SER A 60 23.36 42.98 4.30
CA SER A 60 24.01 41.90 5.06
C SER A 60 23.09 40.69 5.23
N ASP A 61 21.84 40.90 5.68
CA ASP A 61 20.85 39.83 5.83
C ASP A 61 20.61 39.09 4.50
N LYS A 62 20.55 39.83 3.39
CA LYS A 62 20.38 39.26 2.05
C LYS A 62 21.54 38.33 1.70
N TYR A 63 22.78 38.75 1.94
CA TYR A 63 23.95 37.94 1.67
C TYR A 63 23.93 36.62 2.45
N ASP A 64 23.63 36.67 3.75
CA ASP A 64 23.56 35.47 4.60
C ASP A 64 22.47 34.50 4.14
N LEU A 65 21.31 35.03 3.72
CA LEU A 65 20.21 34.23 3.18
C LEU A 65 20.56 33.61 1.83
N GLU A 66 21.23 34.34 0.93
CA GLU A 66 21.68 33.82 -0.36
C GLU A 66 22.74 32.73 -0.20
N GLU A 67 23.67 32.88 0.73
CA GLU A 67 24.66 31.83 1.04
C GLU A 67 23.98 30.59 1.63
N ARG A 68 23.01 30.75 2.54
CA ARG A 68 22.22 29.62 3.04
C ARG A 68 21.45 28.93 1.91
N GLN A 69 20.82 29.69 1.02
CA GLN A 69 20.08 29.14 -0.11
C GLN A 69 21.01 28.33 -1.03
N LYS A 70 22.20 28.85 -1.36
CA LYS A 70 23.18 28.12 -2.18
C LYS A 70 23.59 26.78 -1.58
N ARG A 71 23.77 26.72 -0.25
CA ARG A 71 24.07 25.46 0.46
C ARG A 71 22.92 24.48 0.35
N GLN A 72 21.69 24.92 0.62
CA GLN A 72 20.50 24.09 0.47
C GLN A 72 20.31 23.60 -0.98
N ASP A 73 20.56 24.45 -1.97
CA ASP A 73 20.51 24.09 -3.39
C ASP A 73 21.60 23.07 -3.77
N TYR A 74 22.75 23.09 -3.10
CA TYR A 74 23.79 22.08 -3.25
C TYR A 74 23.35 20.75 -2.65
N ASP A 75 22.91 20.74 -1.40
CA ASP A 75 22.44 19.55 -0.69
C ASP A 75 21.29 18.87 -1.46
N LEU A 76 20.33 19.65 -1.98
CA LEU A 76 19.23 19.14 -2.81
C LEU A 76 19.70 18.52 -4.12
N LYS A 77 20.76 19.05 -4.75
CA LYS A 77 21.33 18.47 -5.97
C LYS A 77 22.02 17.16 -5.68
N GLU A 78 22.78 17.10 -4.59
CA GLU A 78 23.48 15.89 -4.17
C GLU A 78 22.49 14.77 -3.83
N LEU A 79 21.46 15.07 -3.02
CA LEU A 79 20.40 14.11 -2.70
C LEU A 79 19.65 13.64 -3.95
N ALA A 80 19.35 14.53 -4.89
CA ALA A 80 18.71 14.16 -6.14
C ALA A 80 19.61 13.26 -7.03
N GLU A 81 20.93 13.44 -6.97
CA GLU A 81 21.88 12.61 -7.69
C GLU A 81 22.04 11.23 -7.04
N ARG A 82 22.14 11.16 -5.71
CA ARG A 82 22.09 9.89 -4.95
C ARG A 82 20.80 9.13 -5.23
N GLN A 83 19.64 9.80 -5.17
CA GLN A 83 18.36 9.18 -5.52
C GLN A 83 18.33 8.64 -6.95
N ARG A 84 18.94 9.34 -7.91
CA ARG A 84 19.05 8.84 -9.30
C ARG A 84 19.98 7.64 -9.40
N GLN A 85 21.03 7.56 -8.58
CA GLN A 85 21.91 6.38 -8.54
C GLN A 85 21.16 5.18 -7.94
N ILE A 86 20.49 5.36 -6.80
CA ILE A 86 19.65 4.33 -6.16
C ILE A 86 18.55 3.85 -7.12
N ASN A 87 17.85 4.77 -7.80
CA ASN A 87 16.82 4.37 -8.75
C ASN A 87 17.38 3.61 -9.96
N ARG A 88 18.63 3.90 -10.37
CA ARG A 88 19.31 3.17 -11.45
C ARG A 88 19.74 1.77 -10.98
N SER A 89 20.33 1.64 -9.80
CA SER A 89 20.72 0.32 -9.24
C SER A 89 19.48 -0.54 -9.02
N ARG A 90 18.40 0.00 -8.43
CA ARG A 90 17.11 -0.68 -8.27
C ARG A 90 16.50 -1.09 -9.63
N ALA A 91 16.58 -0.24 -10.65
CA ALA A 91 16.12 -0.59 -12.00
C ALA A 91 16.93 -1.77 -12.59
N LEU A 92 18.26 -1.76 -12.42
CA LEU A 92 19.14 -2.85 -12.87
C LEU A 92 18.88 -4.16 -12.11
N LYS A 93 18.74 -4.14 -10.77
CA LYS A 93 18.38 -5.31 -9.92
C LYS A 93 17.02 -5.89 -10.35
N LYS A 94 16.05 -5.02 -10.72
CA LYS A 94 14.72 -5.41 -11.25
C LYS A 94 14.72 -5.77 -12.76
N GLY A 95 15.88 -5.81 -13.43
CA GLY A 95 15.99 -6.17 -14.85
C GLY A 95 15.31 -5.19 -15.81
N LEU A 96 15.08 -3.96 -15.33
CA LEU A 96 14.45 -2.86 -16.05
C LEU A 96 15.52 -1.95 -16.66
N ASP A 97 15.13 -1.16 -17.65
CA ASP A 97 16.01 -0.17 -18.27
C ASP A 97 16.46 0.85 -17.21
N PRO A 98 17.75 1.26 -17.11
CA PRO A 98 18.25 2.22 -16.13
C PRO A 98 17.45 3.52 -15.98
N GLU A 99 16.70 3.95 -17.01
CA GLU A 99 15.88 5.16 -16.94
C GLU A 99 14.39 4.90 -16.56
N ALA A 100 13.98 3.63 -16.47
CA ALA A 100 12.57 3.26 -16.33
C ALA A 100 11.96 3.72 -15.00
N LEU A 101 12.75 3.80 -13.93
CA LEU A 101 12.30 4.23 -12.60
C LEU A 101 12.45 5.75 -12.38
N GLN A 102 13.01 6.49 -13.34
CA GLN A 102 13.18 7.95 -13.26
C GLN A 102 11.95 8.72 -13.76
N GLY A 103 11.03 8.04 -14.44
CA GLY A 103 9.84 8.65 -15.04
C GLY A 103 8.76 9.04 -14.03
N LYS A 104 7.87 9.97 -14.43
CA LYS A 104 6.71 10.40 -13.63
C LYS A 104 5.66 9.30 -13.41
N HIS A 105 5.70 8.25 -14.22
CA HIS A 105 4.75 7.14 -14.17
C HIS A 105 5.53 5.85 -13.92
N PRO A 106 4.98 4.91 -13.13
CA PRO A 106 5.66 3.66 -12.84
C PRO A 106 6.01 2.92 -14.14
N PRO A 107 7.16 2.21 -14.15
CA PRO A 107 7.62 1.55 -15.35
C PRO A 107 6.67 0.42 -15.77
N LYS A 108 6.60 0.16 -17.07
CA LYS A 108 5.74 -0.89 -17.62
C LYS A 108 6.29 -2.26 -17.25
N ILE A 109 5.58 -2.95 -16.37
CA ILE A 109 5.87 -4.32 -15.97
C ILE A 109 5.52 -5.24 -17.15
N GLN A 110 6.48 -6.05 -17.60
CA GLN A 110 6.20 -7.11 -18.58
C GLN A 110 5.52 -8.26 -17.84
N VAL A 111 4.19 -8.39 -17.99
CA VAL A 111 3.39 -9.47 -17.40
C VAL A 111 3.71 -10.86 -17.98
N ALA A 112 4.44 -10.90 -19.09
CA ALA A 112 4.92 -12.12 -19.71
C ALA A 112 6.43 -12.01 -19.91
N SER A 113 7.17 -13.07 -19.63
CA SER A 113 8.61 -13.10 -19.86
C SER A 113 8.91 -12.86 -21.35
N LYS A 114 10.01 -12.15 -21.67
CA LYS A 114 10.50 -12.03 -23.06
C LYS A 114 10.73 -13.40 -23.71
N TYR A 115 10.92 -14.44 -22.89
CA TYR A 115 11.09 -15.84 -23.30
C TYR A 115 9.78 -16.64 -23.35
N GLU A 116 8.67 -16.10 -22.85
CA GLU A 116 7.34 -16.73 -22.89
C GLU A 116 6.71 -16.70 -24.29
N ARG A 117 7.28 -15.89 -25.19
CA ARG A 117 6.94 -15.87 -26.62
C ARG A 117 7.47 -17.07 -27.39
N ARG A 118 7.40 -18.27 -26.80
CA ARG A 118 7.54 -19.51 -27.54
C ARG A 118 6.14 -20.00 -27.86
N THR A 119 5.70 -19.74 -29.10
CA THR A 119 4.48 -20.35 -29.63
C THR A 119 4.57 -21.85 -29.39
N ASP A 120 3.69 -22.36 -28.53
CA ASP A 120 3.75 -23.74 -28.10
C ASP A 120 3.74 -24.67 -29.32
N ARG A 121 4.85 -25.43 -29.47
CA ARG A 121 5.09 -26.34 -30.59
C ARG A 121 4.35 -27.67 -30.43
N ARG A 122 3.70 -27.89 -29.29
CA ARG A 122 2.82 -29.04 -29.06
C ARG A 122 1.67 -29.02 -30.06
N THR A 123 1.30 -30.21 -30.53
CA THR A 123 0.21 -30.38 -31.50
C THR A 123 -1.14 -30.04 -30.85
N PHE A 124 -2.17 -29.77 -31.67
CA PHE A 124 -3.50 -29.45 -31.14
C PHE A 124 -4.05 -30.55 -30.21
N VAL A 125 -3.76 -31.81 -30.50
CA VAL A 125 -4.15 -32.95 -29.67
C VAL A 125 -3.47 -32.88 -28.30
N ASP A 126 -2.16 -32.67 -28.28
CA ASP A 126 -1.34 -32.60 -27.06
C ASP A 126 -1.72 -31.39 -26.17
N LYS A 127 -2.08 -30.26 -26.81
CA LYS A 127 -2.66 -29.09 -26.11
C LYS A 127 -4.04 -29.38 -25.55
N ARG A 128 -4.90 -30.01 -26.33
CA ARG A 128 -6.24 -30.38 -25.88
C ARG A 128 -6.13 -31.33 -24.70
N ASP A 129 -5.24 -32.30 -24.75
CA ASP A 129 -5.07 -33.32 -23.72
C ASP A 129 -4.57 -32.74 -22.39
N LEU A 130 -3.77 -31.65 -22.43
CA LEU A 130 -3.38 -30.89 -21.24
C LEU A 130 -4.54 -30.17 -20.55
N PHE A 131 -5.58 -29.80 -21.30
CA PHE A 131 -6.74 -29.07 -20.79
C PHE A 131 -8.03 -29.92 -20.74
N SER A 132 -8.01 -31.13 -21.28
CA SER A 132 -9.14 -32.04 -21.21
C SER A 132 -9.03 -32.89 -19.96
N GLY A 133 -9.83 -32.54 -18.94
CA GLY A 133 -10.22 -33.51 -17.92
C GLY A 133 -9.34 -33.57 -16.68
N GLY A 134 -8.99 -32.42 -16.11
CA GLY A 134 -8.53 -32.35 -14.71
C GLY A 134 -9.63 -31.91 -13.75
N LEU A 135 -10.55 -31.04 -14.20
CA LEU A 135 -11.52 -30.40 -13.31
C LEU A 135 -12.59 -31.38 -12.82
N GLU A 136 -13.16 -32.19 -13.71
CA GLU A 136 -14.15 -33.22 -13.34
C GLU A 136 -13.53 -34.26 -12.40
N ALA A 137 -12.30 -34.71 -12.67
CA ALA A 137 -11.60 -35.66 -11.79
C ALA A 137 -11.28 -35.06 -10.41
N MET A 138 -10.96 -33.76 -10.34
CA MET A 138 -10.79 -33.06 -9.06
C MET A 138 -12.10 -32.91 -8.30
N THR A 139 -13.18 -32.53 -8.98
CA THR A 139 -14.50 -32.43 -8.33
C THR A 139 -15.01 -33.80 -7.86
N ASP A 140 -14.77 -34.86 -8.62
CA ASP A 140 -15.13 -36.23 -8.22
C ASP A 140 -14.32 -36.67 -6.99
N ALA A 141 -13.01 -36.39 -6.95
CA ALA A 141 -12.17 -36.67 -5.80
C ALA A 141 -12.58 -35.87 -4.54
N GLU A 142 -12.98 -34.60 -4.70
CA GLU A 142 -13.53 -33.80 -3.60
C GLU A 142 -14.85 -34.37 -3.09
N MET A 143 -15.72 -34.82 -3.99
CA MET A 143 -16.99 -35.44 -3.64
C MET A 143 -16.81 -36.79 -2.93
N GLU A 144 -15.84 -37.60 -3.37
CA GLU A 144 -15.46 -38.84 -2.69
C GLU A 144 -14.90 -38.57 -1.30
N LYS A 145 -13.98 -37.61 -1.15
CA LYS A 145 -13.45 -37.20 0.15
C LYS A 145 -14.57 -36.73 1.09
N MET A 146 -15.47 -35.88 0.59
CA MET A 146 -16.64 -35.42 1.34
C MET A 146 -17.57 -36.57 1.74
N TRP A 147 -17.71 -37.59 0.89
CA TRP A 147 -18.47 -38.79 1.22
C TRP A 147 -17.75 -39.67 2.26
N GLU A 148 -16.43 -39.84 2.16
CA GLU A 148 -15.61 -40.56 3.13
C GLU A 148 -15.66 -39.90 4.50
N ASP A 149 -15.54 -38.57 4.56
CA ASP A 149 -15.67 -37.79 5.81
C ASP A 149 -17.08 -37.93 6.41
N LYS A 150 -18.13 -37.92 5.57
CA LYS A 150 -19.50 -38.22 6.01
C LYS A 150 -19.66 -39.65 6.50
N MET A 151 -19.02 -40.63 5.87
CA MET A 151 -19.06 -42.03 6.30
C MET A 151 -18.26 -42.24 7.58
N ASN A 152 -17.13 -41.57 7.75
CA ASN A 152 -16.31 -41.64 8.96
C ASN A 152 -17.02 -40.98 10.14
N SER A 153 -17.60 -39.79 9.96
CA SER A 153 -18.46 -39.15 10.97
C SER A 153 -19.69 -39.99 11.31
N PHE A 154 -20.34 -40.62 10.32
CA PHE A 154 -21.43 -41.56 10.57
C PHE A 154 -20.95 -42.81 11.34
N LYS A 155 -19.78 -43.37 11.02
CA LYS A 155 -19.18 -44.49 11.76
C LYS A 155 -18.82 -44.11 13.19
N GLU A 156 -18.38 -42.87 13.42
CA GLU A 156 -18.09 -42.35 14.76
C GLU A 156 -19.39 -42.11 15.56
N GLN A 157 -20.42 -41.53 14.94
CA GLN A 157 -21.73 -41.29 15.54
C GLN A 157 -22.52 -42.58 15.79
N SER A 158 -22.38 -43.59 14.93
CA SER A 158 -23.09 -44.88 15.05
C SER A 158 -22.54 -45.81 16.15
N ARG A 159 -21.47 -45.42 16.86
CA ARG A 159 -20.97 -46.16 18.03
C ARG A 159 -21.85 -46.00 19.28
N GLY A 160 -22.85 -45.12 19.26
CA GLY A 160 -23.90 -45.12 20.28
C GLY A 160 -24.79 -46.34 20.07
N GLN A 161 -24.87 -47.25 21.04
CA GLN A 161 -25.86 -48.33 20.98
C GLN A 161 -27.25 -47.72 20.70
N LEU A 162 -27.90 -48.22 19.65
CA LEU A 162 -29.29 -47.88 19.34
C LEU A 162 -30.11 -47.98 20.63
N PRO A 163 -30.93 -46.97 20.97
CA PRO A 163 -31.80 -47.03 22.13
C PRO A 163 -32.57 -48.36 22.12
N LYS A 164 -32.47 -49.11 23.22
CA LYS A 164 -33.06 -50.44 23.33
C LYS A 164 -34.55 -50.33 23.02
N TRP A 165 -34.96 -50.88 21.88
CA TRP A 165 -36.32 -50.75 21.38
C TRP A 165 -37.31 -51.28 22.40
N ASP A 166 -38.20 -50.41 22.89
CA ASP A 166 -39.15 -50.70 23.95
C ASP A 166 -40.53 -51.06 23.36
N PRO A 167 -40.98 -52.33 23.44
CA PRO A 167 -42.23 -52.78 22.83
C PRO A 167 -43.50 -52.18 23.46
N GLU A 168 -43.40 -51.53 24.62
CA GLU A 168 -44.53 -50.89 25.31
C GLU A 168 -44.74 -49.42 24.94
N ASN A 169 -43.83 -48.82 24.15
CA ASN A 169 -43.98 -47.43 23.70
C ASN A 169 -45.22 -47.30 22.79
N PRO A 170 -46.23 -46.46 23.13
CA PRO A 170 -47.48 -46.35 22.38
C PRO A 170 -47.29 -45.94 20.90
N LYS A 171 -46.14 -45.35 20.54
CA LYS A 171 -45.79 -45.03 19.15
C LYS A 171 -45.43 -46.24 18.29
N ASN A 172 -45.00 -47.37 18.88
CA ASN A 172 -44.69 -48.61 18.16
C ASN A 172 -45.93 -49.46 17.81
N LYS A 173 -47.10 -49.14 18.40
CA LYS A 173 -48.39 -49.80 18.11
C LYS A 173 -49.19 -49.07 17.04
N GLN A 174 -48.73 -47.92 16.60
CA GLN A 174 -49.31 -47.23 15.45
C GLN A 174 -48.86 -47.98 14.20
N VAL A 175 -49.75 -48.84 13.67
CA VAL A 175 -49.58 -49.38 12.33
C VAL A 175 -49.70 -48.19 11.39
N SER A 176 -48.57 -47.65 10.94
CA SER A 176 -48.56 -46.77 9.79
C SER A 176 -49.02 -47.60 8.60
N HIS A 177 -50.28 -47.45 8.21
CA HIS A 177 -50.67 -47.77 6.86
C HIS A 177 -49.84 -46.84 5.97
N ILE A 178 -48.78 -47.40 5.39
CA ILE A 178 -48.11 -46.77 4.26
C ILE A 178 -49.21 -46.57 3.24
N ARG A 179 -49.72 -45.33 3.14
CA ARG A 179 -50.48 -44.89 1.99
C ARG A 179 -49.50 -45.04 0.84
N ARG A 180 -49.65 -46.12 0.07
CA ARG A 180 -49.11 -46.20 -1.28
C ARG A 180 -49.61 -44.92 -1.96
N LEU A 181 -48.70 -43.99 -2.19
CA LEU A 181 -48.97 -42.82 -3.00
C LEU A 181 -49.19 -43.39 -4.41
N GLU A 182 -50.44 -43.60 -4.78
CA GLU A 182 -50.81 -43.65 -6.19
C GLU A 182 -50.42 -42.31 -6.78
N GLU A 183 -49.71 -42.35 -7.91
CA GLU A 183 -49.40 -41.21 -8.75
C GLU A 183 -50.70 -40.57 -9.23
N GLU A 184 -51.21 -39.62 -8.47
CA GLU A 184 -52.21 -38.65 -8.92
C GLU A 184 -51.87 -37.33 -8.21
N ASP A 185 -50.98 -36.55 -8.82
CA ASP A 185 -50.94 -35.10 -8.58
C ASP A 185 -51.47 -34.42 -9.84
N ASP A 186 -52.80 -34.30 -9.84
CA ASP A 186 -53.55 -33.23 -10.49
C ASP A 186 -52.95 -31.85 -10.17
N ASP A 187 -53.10 -30.97 -11.16
CA ASP A 187 -52.74 -29.58 -11.17
C ASP A 187 -53.27 -28.78 -9.95
N GLU A 188 -52.37 -28.36 -9.05
CA GLU A 188 -52.64 -27.24 -8.15
C GLU A 188 -51.55 -26.15 -8.27
N GLU A 189 -52.02 -25.04 -8.84
CA GLU A 189 -51.41 -23.74 -8.98
C GLU A 189 -50.75 -23.26 -7.67
N LEU A 190 -49.42 -23.38 -7.60
CA LEU A 190 -48.60 -22.76 -6.56
C LEU A 190 -48.63 -21.23 -6.73
N VAL A 191 -49.63 -20.61 -6.12
CA VAL A 191 -49.69 -19.16 -5.90
C VAL A 191 -48.41 -18.76 -5.15
N PRO A 192 -47.56 -17.87 -5.70
CA PRO A 192 -46.36 -17.43 -4.99
C PRO A 192 -46.79 -16.56 -3.81
N VAL A 193 -46.74 -17.13 -2.61
CA VAL A 193 -46.83 -16.37 -1.36
C VAL A 193 -45.54 -15.55 -1.25
N PHE A 194 -45.63 -14.31 -1.72
CA PHE A 194 -44.64 -13.27 -1.47
C PHE A 194 -44.57 -13.01 0.03
N GLU A 195 -43.62 -13.65 0.70
CA GLU A 195 -43.22 -13.29 2.06
C GLU A 195 -42.29 -12.05 1.96
N PRO A 196 -42.66 -10.90 2.55
CA PRO A 196 -41.76 -9.76 2.59
C PRO A 196 -40.49 -10.14 3.38
N PRO A 197 -39.29 -9.71 2.94
CA PRO A 197 -38.06 -10.09 3.61
C PRO A 197 -38.08 -9.61 5.05
N LYS A 198 -37.92 -10.57 5.97
CA LYS A 198 -37.66 -10.30 7.39
C LYS A 198 -36.44 -9.36 7.46
N PRO A 199 -36.50 -8.24 8.20
CA PRO A 199 -35.38 -7.31 8.25
C PRO A 199 -34.18 -8.01 8.87
N GLU A 200 -33.16 -8.28 8.04
CA GLU A 200 -31.84 -8.69 8.54
C GLU A 200 -31.29 -7.55 9.42
N PRO A 201 -30.78 -7.85 10.63
CA PRO A 201 -29.98 -6.86 11.35
C PRO A 201 -28.82 -6.43 10.44
N PRO A 202 -28.39 -5.16 10.50
CA PRO A 202 -27.38 -4.65 9.58
C PRO A 202 -26.16 -5.56 9.64
N LYS A 203 -25.80 -6.16 8.50
CA LYS A 203 -24.49 -6.78 8.32
C LYS A 203 -23.48 -5.75 8.80
N PRO A 204 -22.62 -6.06 9.79
CA PRO A 204 -21.52 -5.16 10.09
C PRO A 204 -20.75 -4.99 8.78
N ALA A 205 -20.54 -3.73 8.39
CA ALA A 205 -19.75 -3.39 7.22
C ALA A 205 -18.49 -4.26 7.25
N ALA A 206 -18.18 -4.91 6.12
CA ALA A 206 -16.89 -5.55 5.97
C ALA A 206 -15.83 -4.55 6.46
N PRO A 207 -14.95 -4.93 7.41
CA PRO A 207 -13.88 -4.03 7.80
C PRO A 207 -13.18 -3.57 6.52
N PRO A 208 -12.82 -2.28 6.41
CA PRO A 208 -11.99 -1.85 5.29
C PRO A 208 -10.81 -2.83 5.19
N PRO A 209 -10.40 -3.25 3.98
CA PRO A 209 -9.26 -4.15 3.84
C PRO A 209 -8.15 -3.59 4.72
N LYS A 210 -7.71 -4.38 5.72
CA LYS A 210 -6.49 -4.08 6.46
C LYS A 210 -5.42 -3.77 5.42
N PRO A 211 -4.56 -2.77 5.65
CA PRO A 211 -3.62 -2.33 4.64
C PRO A 211 -2.51 -3.39 4.54
N ALA A 212 -2.79 -4.46 3.79
CA ALA A 212 -1.81 -5.47 3.43
C ALA A 212 -0.63 -4.84 2.67
N GLN A 213 -0.88 -3.73 1.98
CA GLN A 213 0.17 -2.90 1.37
C GLN A 213 1.05 -2.18 2.38
N GLN A 214 0.56 -1.83 3.58
CA GLN A 214 1.43 -1.27 4.62
C GLN A 214 2.21 -2.36 5.32
N GLN A 215 1.63 -3.55 5.51
CA GLN A 215 2.37 -4.68 6.08
C GLN A 215 3.43 -5.23 5.13
N GLU A 216 3.15 -5.29 3.83
CA GLU A 216 4.16 -5.64 2.81
C GLU A 216 5.22 -4.55 2.68
N GLU A 217 4.88 -3.25 2.75
CA GLU A 217 5.88 -2.16 2.74
C GLU A 217 6.72 -2.13 4.04
N GLU A 218 6.13 -2.45 5.20
CA GLU A 218 6.82 -2.50 6.50
C GLU A 218 7.71 -3.77 6.59
N GLU A 219 7.29 -4.91 6.01
CA GLU A 219 8.15 -6.10 5.83
C GLU A 219 9.27 -5.84 4.81
N GLU A 220 9.03 -5.11 3.70
CA GLU A 220 10.10 -4.74 2.74
C GLU A 220 11.10 -3.72 3.37
N GLU A 221 10.64 -2.79 4.23
CA GLU A 221 11.53 -1.88 4.96
C GLU A 221 12.33 -2.62 6.05
N GLU A 222 11.74 -3.56 6.79
CA GLU A 222 12.47 -4.39 7.78
C GLU A 222 13.51 -5.30 7.08
N GLU A 223 13.20 -5.90 5.93
CA GLU A 223 14.18 -6.67 5.14
C GLU A 223 15.31 -5.79 4.56
N GLU A 224 15.02 -4.53 4.14
CA GLU A 224 16.08 -3.60 3.68
C GLU A 224 16.97 -3.13 4.85
N GLU A 225 16.44 -2.93 6.06
CA GLU A 225 17.25 -2.58 7.25
C GLU A 225 18.12 -3.76 7.72
N GLU A 226 17.62 -5.01 7.70
CA GLU A 226 18.44 -6.20 8.04
C GLU A 226 19.58 -6.43 7.01
N GLU A 227 19.35 -6.22 5.71
CA GLU A 227 20.42 -6.31 4.69
C GLU A 227 21.49 -5.21 4.87
N GLU A 228 21.13 -3.98 5.27
CA GLU A 228 22.11 -2.91 5.54
C GLU A 228 22.94 -3.17 6.81
N GLU A 229 22.35 -3.73 7.88
CA GLU A 229 23.11 -4.12 9.08
C GLU A 229 24.09 -5.27 8.81
N GLU A 230 23.71 -6.26 7.98
CA GLU A 230 24.64 -7.34 7.58
C GLU A 230 25.81 -6.82 6.72
N GLU A 231 25.57 -5.87 5.80
CA GLU A 231 26.65 -5.26 5.00
C GLU A 231 27.61 -4.42 5.88
N GLU A 232 27.11 -3.69 6.88
CA GLU A 232 27.97 -2.95 7.82
C GLU A 232 28.80 -3.90 8.72
N GLU A 233 28.24 -5.03 9.18
CA GLU A 233 29.00 -6.03 9.94
C GLU A 233 30.10 -6.71 9.08
N GLU A 234 29.82 -7.00 7.81
CA GLU A 234 30.85 -7.55 6.89
C GLU A 234 31.98 -6.53 6.61
N GLU A 235 31.67 -5.24 6.47
CA GLU A 235 32.70 -4.20 6.31
C GLU A 235 33.55 -4.02 7.57
N GLU A 236 32.95 -4.08 8.77
CA GLU A 236 33.71 -4.04 10.04
C GLU A 236 34.60 -5.27 10.22
N GLU A 237 34.15 -6.47 9.84
CA GLU A 237 34.98 -7.68 9.88
C GLU A 237 36.15 -7.61 8.88
N GLU A 238 35.93 -7.08 7.66
CA GLU A 238 37.02 -6.87 6.69
C GLU A 238 38.05 -5.84 7.18
N GLU A 239 37.61 -4.74 7.82
CA GLU A 239 38.53 -3.75 8.41
C GLU A 239 39.32 -4.35 9.59
N GLU A 240 38.71 -5.18 10.44
CA GLU A 240 39.41 -5.88 11.53
C GLU A 240 40.43 -6.90 11.00
N GLU A 241 40.10 -7.65 9.92
CA GLU A 241 41.05 -8.58 9.28
C GLU A 241 42.24 -7.83 8.64
N GLU A 242 42.01 -6.67 7.99
CA GLU A 242 43.08 -5.84 7.44
C GLU A 242 43.99 -5.25 8.54
N GLU A 243 43.42 -4.81 9.68
CA GLU A 243 44.21 -4.34 10.83
C GLU A 243 45.01 -5.47 11.49
N GLU A 244 44.48 -6.68 11.59
CA GLU A 244 45.22 -7.85 12.11
C GLU A 244 46.36 -8.28 11.16
N GLU A 245 46.16 -8.23 9.83
CA GLU A 245 47.22 -8.49 8.85
C GLU A 245 48.35 -7.43 8.90
N GLU A 246 48.03 -6.15 9.14
CA GLU A 246 49.03 -5.09 9.32
C GLU A 246 49.80 -5.22 10.65
N GLU A 247 49.20 -5.78 11.71
CA GLU A 247 49.91 -6.03 12.98
C GLU A 247 50.81 -7.29 12.95
N GLU A 248 50.55 -8.26 12.07
CA GLU A 248 51.37 -9.47 11.91
C GLU A 248 52.62 -9.30 11.00
N GLU A 249 52.72 -8.22 10.21
CA GLU A 249 53.86 -7.92 9.29
C GLU A 249 55.01 -7.09 9.93
#